data_AF-A0A7V5K6Q9-F1
#
_entry.id   AF-A0A7V5K6Q9-F1
#
_cell.length_a   1.000
_cell.length_b   1.000
_cell.length_c   1.000
_cell.angle_alpha   90.00
_cell.angle_beta   90.00
_cell.angle_gamma   90.00
#
_symmetry.space_group_name_H-M   'P 1'
#
loop_
_entity.id
_entity.type
_entity.pdbx_description
1 polymer ?
#
loop_
_entity_poly.entity_id
_entity_poly.type
_entity_poly.pdbx_seq_one_letter_code
_entity_poly.pdbx_strand_id
1 'polypeptide(L)'
;MGGFFGQGIWIFLLLFLGCALYCAWLLHRKLADLRDRGLGAHAELGEVLLRHRLGVNRMEEAAALMETGKVDEAIARLMEVRDTVPGLHPVDFFLGKAYLAKGDLPRAAEHLRSFLDRARPYDRLTQERLAEARSLLESMPPPA
;
A
#
# COMPACT_ATOMS: atom_id res chain seq x y z
N MET A 1 -34.55 15.39 -69.84
CA MET A 1 -33.27 15.43 -69.12
C MET A 1 -33.56 15.62 -67.64
N GLY A 2 -33.50 14.58 -66.83
CA GLY A 2 -33.76 14.69 -65.40
C GLY A 2 -33.77 13.32 -64.74
N GLY A 3 -33.03 13.15 -63.64
CA GLY A 3 -33.13 11.98 -62.78
C GLY A 3 -31.89 11.11 -62.63
N PHE A 4 -30.71 11.67 -62.32
CA PHE A 4 -29.59 10.86 -61.81
C PHE A 4 -28.83 11.47 -60.62
N PHE A 5 -29.06 12.75 -60.29
CA PHE A 5 -28.32 13.44 -59.22
C PHE A 5 -28.88 13.27 -57.79
N GLY A 6 -30.04 12.62 -57.62
CA GLY A 6 -30.74 12.56 -56.33
C GLY A 6 -30.60 11.25 -55.52
N GLN A 7 -30.22 10.13 -56.15
CA GLN A 7 -30.23 8.82 -55.47
C GLN A 7 -28.92 8.48 -54.72
N GLY A 8 -27.78 9.05 -55.12
CA GLY A 8 -26.49 8.79 -54.46
C GLY A 8 -26.37 9.42 -53.06
N ILE A 9 -27.04 10.56 -52.83
CA ILE A 9 -26.98 11.32 -51.56
C ILE A 9 -27.50 10.49 -50.38
N TRP A 10 -28.54 9.69 -50.59
CA TRP A 10 -29.11 8.83 -49.55
C TRP A 10 -28.15 7.71 -49.11
N ILE A 11 -27.33 7.19 -50.03
CA ILE A 11 -26.30 6.18 -49.72
C ILE A 11 -25.19 6.78 -48.85
N PHE A 12 -24.74 7.99 -49.18
CA PHE A 12 -23.75 8.69 -48.36
C PHE A 12 -24.29 9.05 -46.98
N LEU A 13 -25.55 9.46 -46.86
CA LEU A 13 -26.20 9.72 -45.57
C LEU A 13 -26.33 8.46 -44.72
N LEU A 14 -26.71 7.32 -45.31
CA LEU A 14 -26.80 6.03 -44.61
C LEU A 14 -25.43 5.53 -44.16
N LEU A 15 -24.39 5.66 -45.01
CA LEU A 15 -23.02 5.30 -44.66
C LEU A 15 -22.48 6.18 -43.52
N PHE A 16 -22.74 7.49 -43.59
CA PHE A 16 -22.35 8.44 -42.55
C PHE A 16 -23.05 8.15 -41.23
N LEU A 17 -24.36 7.88 -41.26
CA LEU A 17 -25.14 7.50 -40.08
C LEU A 17 -24.64 6.17 -39.48
N GLY A 18 -24.36 5.17 -40.32
CA GLY A 18 -23.80 3.88 -39.90
C GLY A 18 -22.42 4.04 -39.24
N CYS A 19 -21.55 4.86 -39.81
CA CYS A 19 -20.24 5.18 -39.23
C CYS A 19 -20.39 5.92 -37.89
N ALA A 20 -21.30 6.90 -37.80
CA ALA A 20 -21.57 7.63 -36.58
C ALA A 20 -22.11 6.72 -35.46
N LEU A 21 -23.04 5.81 -35.77
CA LEU A 21 -23.58 4.84 -34.83
C LEU A 21 -22.52 3.82 -34.40
N TYR A 22 -21.68 3.35 -35.32
CA TYR A 22 -20.58 2.43 -35.00
C TYR A 22 -19.52 3.10 -34.11
N CYS A 23 -19.15 4.35 -34.40
CA CYS A 23 -18.25 5.14 -33.56
C CYS A 23 -18.85 5.40 -32.16
N ALA A 24 -20.14 5.73 -32.08
CA ALA A 24 -20.83 5.91 -30.81
C ALA A 24 -20.87 4.61 -30.00
N TRP A 25 -21.16 3.47 -30.64
CA TRP A 25 -21.14 2.15 -30.02
C TRP A 25 -19.73 1.77 -29.52
N LEU A 26 -18.71 1.98 -30.34
CA LEU A 26 -17.31 1.73 -29.99
C LEU A 26 -16.85 2.61 -28.81
N LEU A 27 -17.22 3.89 -28.84
CA LEU A 27 -16.93 4.84 -27.77
C LEU A 27 -17.62 4.42 -26.46
N HIS A 28 -18.91 4.07 -26.52
CA HIS A 28 -19.65 3.60 -25.36
C HIS A 28 -19.04 2.33 -24.76
N ARG A 29 -18.67 1.36 -25.59
CA ARG A 29 -18.01 0.13 -25.15
C ARG A 29 -16.65 0.41 -24.49
N LYS A 30 -15.86 1.32 -25.05
CA LYS A 30 -14.55 1.68 -24.51
C LYS A 30 -14.67 2.48 -23.19
N LEU A 31 -15.67 3.35 -23.08
CA LEU A 31 -15.96 4.08 -21.85
C LEU A 31 -16.42 3.15 -20.72
N ALA A 32 -17.24 2.14 -21.02
CA ALA A 32 -17.65 1.14 -20.03
C ALA A 32 -16.45 0.35 -19.47
N ASP A 33 -15.56 -0.12 -20.35
CA ASP A 33 -14.33 -0.82 -19.95
C ASP A 33 -13.39 0.06 -19.11
N LEU A 34 -13.20 1.34 -19.48
CA LEU A 34 -12.42 2.28 -18.68
C LEU A 34 -13.05 2.56 -17.31
N ARG A 35 -14.37 2.65 -17.23
CA ARG A 35 -15.10 2.84 -15.97
C ARG A 35 -14.90 1.64 -15.05
N ASP A 36 -15.03 0.42 -15.56
CA ASP A 36 -14.90 -0.79 -14.76
C ASP A 36 -13.46 -0.98 -14.27
N ARG A 37 -12.45 -0.69 -15.13
CA ARG A 37 -11.04 -0.67 -14.72
C ARG A 37 -10.76 0.40 -13.66
N GLY A 38 -11.36 1.58 -13.79
CA GLY A 38 -11.24 2.64 -12.79
C GLY A 38 -11.83 2.24 -11.44
N LEU A 39 -13.04 1.66 -11.44
CA LEU A 39 -13.71 1.16 -10.24
C LEU A 39 -12.90 0.02 -9.58
N GLY A 40 -12.39 -0.92 -10.37
CA GLY A 40 -11.51 -1.99 -9.88
C GLY A 40 -10.23 -1.45 -9.25
N ALA A 41 -9.53 -0.53 -9.93
CA ALA A 41 -8.33 0.09 -9.39
C ALA A 41 -8.59 0.85 -8.08
N HIS A 42 -9.71 1.57 -7.96
CA HIS A 42 -10.08 2.23 -6.71
C HIS A 42 -10.41 1.25 -5.58
N ALA A 43 -11.08 0.13 -5.89
CA ALA A 43 -11.39 -0.90 -4.90
C ALA A 43 -10.13 -1.58 -4.39
N GLU A 44 -9.22 -1.96 -5.29
CA GLU A 44 -7.92 -2.57 -4.93
C GLU A 44 -7.05 -1.61 -4.13
N LEU A 45 -6.95 -0.34 -4.54
CA LEU A 45 -6.23 0.69 -3.79
C LEU A 45 -6.84 0.91 -2.40
N GLY A 46 -8.16 0.96 -2.30
CA GLY A 46 -8.88 1.09 -1.03
C GLY A 46 -8.57 -0.07 -0.09
N GLU A 47 -8.54 -1.30 -0.60
CA GLU A 47 -8.23 -2.48 0.20
C GLU A 47 -6.78 -2.49 0.69
N VAL A 48 -5.81 -2.17 -0.20
CA VAL A 48 -4.39 -2.09 0.16
C VAL A 48 -4.15 -1.02 1.23
N LEU A 49 -4.73 0.17 1.06
CA LEU A 49 -4.62 1.26 2.04
C LEU A 49 -5.27 0.89 3.38
N LEU A 50 -6.40 0.18 3.35
CA LEU A 50 -7.07 -0.30 4.56
C LEU A 50 -6.19 -1.31 5.30
N ARG A 51 -5.62 -2.30 4.60
CA ARG A 51 -4.68 -3.27 5.20
C ARG A 51 -3.46 -2.56 5.79
N HIS A 52 -2.90 -1.60 5.07
CA HIS A 52 -1.77 -0.80 5.56
C HIS A 52 -2.14 -0.01 6.83
N ARG A 53 -3.29 0.68 6.85
CA ARG A 53 -3.76 1.42 8.03
C ARG A 53 -4.02 0.49 9.23
N LEU A 54 -4.65 -0.66 9.00
CA LEU A 54 -4.88 -1.65 10.05
C LEU A 54 -3.56 -2.22 10.59
N GLY A 55 -2.58 -2.46 9.72
CA GLY A 55 -1.23 -2.85 10.13
C GLY A 55 -0.57 -1.82 11.05
N VAL A 56 -0.72 -0.52 10.74
CA VAL A 56 -0.24 0.57 11.60
C VAL A 56 -0.89 0.55 12.97
N ASN A 57 -2.21 0.44 13.04
CA ASN A 57 -2.91 0.40 14.33
C ASN A 57 -2.48 -0.81 15.18
N ARG A 58 -2.34 -1.99 14.57
CA ARG A 58 -1.89 -3.20 15.27
C ARG A 58 -0.48 -3.09 15.84
N MET A 59 0.41 -2.31 15.22
CA MET A 59 1.74 -2.05 15.78
C MET A 59 1.68 -1.21 17.06
N GLU A 60 0.76 -0.24 17.12
CA GLU A 60 0.55 0.57 18.32
C GLU A 60 -0.08 -0.24 19.45
N GLU A 61 -1.01 -1.16 19.13
CA GLU A 61 -1.53 -2.14 20.09
C GLU A 61 -0.41 -3.05 20.62
N ALA A 62 0.50 -3.51 19.77
CA ALA A 62 1.65 -4.29 20.19
C ALA A 62 2.58 -3.48 21.12
N ALA A 63 2.67 -2.16 20.94
CA ALA A 63 3.40 -1.29 21.86
C ALA A 63 2.77 -1.26 23.25
N ALA A 64 1.44 -1.14 23.34
CA ALA A 64 0.73 -1.24 24.61
C ALA A 64 0.90 -2.63 25.27
N LEU A 65 0.92 -3.71 24.48
CA LEU A 65 1.19 -5.06 24.99
C LEU A 65 2.59 -5.17 25.61
N MET A 66 3.60 -4.55 25.02
CA MET A 66 4.95 -4.49 25.60
C MET A 66 4.96 -3.78 26.96
N GLU A 67 4.25 -2.66 27.10
CA GLU A 67 4.16 -1.91 28.37
C GLU A 67 3.47 -2.71 29.48
N THR A 68 2.50 -3.57 29.11
CA THR A 68 1.83 -4.48 30.06
C THR A 68 2.62 -5.75 30.37
N GLY A 69 3.85 -5.88 29.85
CA GLY A 69 4.73 -7.03 30.07
C GLY A 69 4.42 -8.25 29.20
N LYS A 70 3.44 -8.17 28.30
CA LYS A 70 3.04 -9.26 27.38
C LYS A 70 3.90 -9.26 26.11
N VAL A 71 5.22 -9.27 26.31
CA VAL A 71 6.20 -9.09 25.23
C VAL A 71 6.12 -10.19 24.17
N ASP A 72 5.94 -11.44 24.57
CA ASP A 72 5.84 -12.56 23.62
C ASP A 72 4.59 -12.47 22.72
N GLU A 73 3.46 -12.02 23.27
CA GLU A 73 2.26 -11.78 22.48
C GLU A 73 2.47 -10.61 21.50
N ALA A 74 3.11 -9.52 21.94
CA ALA A 74 3.45 -8.40 21.09
C ALA A 74 4.31 -8.83 19.89
N ILE A 75 5.34 -9.65 20.12
CA ILE A 75 6.21 -10.19 19.05
C ILE A 75 5.39 -11.00 18.05
N ALA A 76 4.52 -11.90 18.52
CA ALA A 76 3.68 -12.72 17.64
C ALA A 76 2.78 -11.86 16.75
N ARG A 77 2.09 -10.86 17.34
CA ARG A 77 1.23 -9.94 16.56
C ARG A 77 2.01 -9.11 15.55
N LEU A 78 3.21 -8.65 15.90
CA LEU A 78 4.05 -7.89 14.98
C LEU A 78 4.56 -8.74 13.81
N MET A 79 4.87 -10.02 14.06
CA MET A 79 5.21 -10.96 12.98
C MET A 79 4.04 -11.17 12.02
N GLU A 80 2.82 -11.34 12.53
CA GLU A 80 1.60 -11.42 11.69
C GLU A 80 1.40 -10.15 10.85
N VAL A 81 1.64 -8.96 11.42
CA VAL A 81 1.56 -7.70 10.67
C VAL A 81 2.58 -7.67 9.53
N ARG A 82 3.80 -8.14 9.76
CA ARG A 82 4.86 -8.19 8.73
C ARG A 82 4.47 -9.11 7.57
N ASP A 83 3.87 -10.26 7.87
CA ASP A 83 3.49 -11.25 6.87
C ASP A 83 2.24 -10.81 6.07
N THR A 84 1.31 -10.11 6.73
CA THR A 84 0.07 -9.64 6.10
C THR A 84 0.23 -8.32 5.34
N VAL A 85 1.20 -7.49 5.70
CA VAL A 85 1.48 -6.19 5.05
C VAL A 85 2.95 -6.11 4.65
N PRO A 86 3.33 -6.71 3.50
CA PRO A 86 4.68 -6.59 2.97
C PRO A 86 5.05 -5.13 2.70
N GLY A 87 6.25 -4.73 3.12
CA GLY A 87 6.77 -3.37 2.91
C GLY A 87 6.53 -2.39 4.06
N LEU A 88 5.85 -2.80 5.13
CA LEU A 88 5.67 -1.96 6.32
C LEU A 88 6.94 -1.94 7.19
N HIS A 89 7.90 -1.10 6.82
CA HIS A 89 9.18 -0.96 7.53
C HIS A 89 9.06 -0.62 9.02
N PRO A 90 8.09 0.19 9.49
CA PRO A 90 7.95 0.46 10.93
C PRO A 90 7.73 -0.80 11.79
N VAL A 91 7.29 -1.93 11.21
CA VAL A 91 7.12 -3.17 11.98
C VAL A 91 8.45 -3.66 12.56
N ASP A 92 9.55 -3.47 11.84
CA ASP A 92 10.90 -3.85 12.29
C ASP A 92 11.35 -2.99 13.49
N PHE A 93 10.92 -1.73 13.56
CA PHE A 93 11.18 -0.87 14.72
C PHE A 93 10.50 -1.40 15.99
N PHE A 94 9.21 -1.74 15.89
CA PHE A 94 8.46 -2.29 17.03
C PHE A 94 8.95 -3.69 17.43
N LEU A 95 9.33 -4.54 16.46
CA LEU A 95 9.96 -5.83 16.75
C LEU A 95 11.28 -5.64 17.49
N GLY A 96 12.11 -4.68 17.07
CA GLY A 96 13.34 -4.32 17.77
C GLY A 96 13.09 -3.95 19.23
N LYS A 97 12.11 -3.08 19.49
CA LYS A 97 11.69 -2.71 20.86
C LYS A 97 11.15 -3.91 21.66
N ALA A 98 10.41 -4.80 21.02
CA ALA A 98 9.86 -5.98 21.67
C ALA A 98 10.97 -6.96 22.07
N TYR A 99 11.96 -7.20 21.20
CA TYR A 99 13.11 -8.02 21.55
C TYR A 99 14.00 -7.36 22.61
N LEU A 100 14.10 -6.03 22.65
CA LEU A 100 14.75 -5.33 23.77
C LEU A 100 14.05 -5.59 25.10
N ALA A 101 12.71 -5.45 25.12
CA ALA A 101 11.92 -5.72 26.31
C ALA A 101 12.03 -7.18 26.77
N LYS A 102 12.24 -8.11 25.82
CA LYS A 102 12.51 -9.53 26.09
C LYS A 102 13.93 -9.80 26.58
N GLY A 103 14.88 -8.90 26.32
CA GLY A 103 16.31 -9.06 26.62
C GLY A 103 17.12 -9.76 25.52
N ASP A 104 16.52 -10.02 24.35
CA ASP A 104 17.22 -10.60 23.19
C ASP A 104 17.88 -9.48 22.38
N LEU A 105 19.03 -9.02 22.88
CA LEU A 105 19.79 -7.92 22.28
C LEU A 105 20.25 -8.20 20.84
N PRO A 106 20.71 -9.42 20.47
CA PRO A 106 21.06 -9.73 19.08
C PRO A 106 19.90 -9.52 18.11
N ARG A 107 18.70 -10.06 18.41
CA ARG A 107 17.52 -9.89 17.54
C ARG A 107 17.02 -8.46 17.53
N ALA A 108 17.06 -7.78 18.68
CA ALA A 108 16.73 -6.38 18.76
C ALA A 108 17.59 -5.53 17.80
N ALA A 109 18.90 -5.74 17.84
CA ALA A 109 19.83 -5.00 16.99
C ALA A 109 19.61 -5.29 15.50
N GLU A 110 19.34 -6.54 15.13
CA GLU A 110 19.01 -6.94 13.76
C GLU A 110 17.78 -6.18 13.23
N HIS A 111 16.69 -6.20 14.00
CA HIS A 111 15.43 -5.56 13.59
C HIS A 111 15.54 -4.03 13.54
N LEU A 112 16.21 -3.39 14.51
CA LEU A 112 16.42 -1.95 14.47
C LEU A 112 17.31 -1.53 13.29
N ARG A 113 18.34 -2.32 12.95
CA ARG A 113 19.17 -2.07 11.76
C ARG A 113 18.38 -2.22 10.47
N SER A 114 17.53 -3.25 10.35
CA SER A 114 16.61 -3.41 9.21
C SER A 114 15.70 -2.19 9.05
N PHE A 115 15.16 -1.67 10.17
CA PHE A 115 14.36 -0.45 10.14
C PHE A 115 15.16 0.75 9.62
N LEU A 116 16.37 0.97 10.12
CA LEU A 116 17.22 2.10 9.69
C LEU A 116 17.61 2.05 8.21
N ASP A 117 17.83 0.86 7.65
CA ASP A 117 18.20 0.68 6.24
C ASP A 117 17.02 0.94 5.28
N ARG A 118 15.83 0.46 5.69
CA ARG A 118 14.64 0.47 4.82
C ARG A 118 13.78 1.72 5.00
N ALA A 119 13.71 2.27 6.21
CA ALA A 119 12.90 3.45 6.47
C ALA A 119 13.44 4.68 5.74
N ARG A 120 12.54 5.60 5.44
CA ARG A 120 12.82 6.85 4.74
C ARG A 120 12.19 7.99 5.55
N PRO A 121 12.91 9.11 5.78
CA PRO A 121 12.47 10.16 6.68
C PRO A 121 11.44 11.10 6.04
N TYR A 122 10.29 10.56 5.61
CA TYR A 122 9.25 11.35 4.94
C TYR A 122 8.47 12.26 5.89
N ASP A 123 8.28 11.82 7.13
CA ASP A 123 7.46 12.49 8.13
C ASP A 123 8.16 12.59 9.49
N ARG A 124 7.70 13.53 10.33
CA ARG A 124 8.27 13.81 11.66
C ARG A 124 8.31 12.57 12.54
N LEU A 125 7.25 11.76 12.52
CA LEU A 125 7.16 10.55 13.34
C LEU A 125 8.20 9.50 12.93
N THR A 126 8.41 9.30 11.61
CA THR A 126 9.47 8.40 11.15
C THR A 126 10.85 8.95 11.49
N GLN A 127 11.07 10.26 11.42
CA GLN A 127 12.34 10.87 11.85
C GLN A 127 12.62 10.65 13.35
N GLU A 128 11.61 10.80 14.20
CA GLU A 128 11.71 10.52 15.64
C GLU A 128 12.07 9.05 15.88
N ARG A 129 11.36 8.11 15.21
CA ARG A 129 11.65 6.67 15.33
C ARG A 129 13.04 6.31 14.82
N LEU A 130 13.51 6.94 13.75
CA LEU A 130 14.88 6.74 13.23
C LEU A 130 15.94 7.21 14.25
N ALA A 131 15.71 8.36 14.89
CA ALA A 131 16.60 8.87 15.94
C ALA A 131 16.58 7.96 17.17
N GLU A 132 15.40 7.53 17.61
CA GLU A 132 15.23 6.60 18.72
C GLU A 132 15.92 5.26 18.42
N ALA A 133 15.70 4.68 17.23
CA ALA A 133 16.33 3.41 16.84
C ALA A 133 17.87 3.49 16.86
N ARG A 134 18.46 4.62 16.44
CA ARG A 134 19.91 4.84 16.52
C ARG A 134 20.38 4.91 17.97
N SER A 135 19.69 5.70 18.80
CA SER A 135 20.02 5.83 20.22
C SER A 135 19.92 4.49 20.95
N LEU A 136 18.89 3.69 20.66
CA LEU A 136 18.75 2.35 21.21
C LEU A 136 19.93 1.46 20.82
N LEU A 137 20.32 1.43 19.54
CA LEU A 137 21.48 0.66 19.08
C LEU A 137 22.79 1.10 19.72
N GLU A 138 23.02 2.41 19.90
CA GLU A 138 24.20 2.95 20.56
C GLU A 138 24.26 2.59 22.05
N SER A 139 23.10 2.48 22.69
CA SER A 139 23.00 2.07 24.09
C SER A 139 23.20 0.57 24.32
N MET A 140 23.15 -0.24 23.26
CA MET A 140 23.32 -1.70 23.38
C MET A 140 24.81 -2.05 23.55
N PRO A 141 25.12 -3.07 24.36
CA PRO A 141 26.47 -3.63 24.38
C PRO A 141 26.83 -4.14 22.97
N PRO A 142 28.10 -4.00 22.55
CA PRO A 142 28.55 -4.51 21.27
C PRO A 142 28.26 -6.02 21.18
N PRO A 143 27.86 -6.53 20.00
CA PRO A 143 27.64 -7.95 19.83
C PRO A 143 28.93 -8.71 20.19
N ALA A 144 28.80 -9.67 21.09
CA ALA A 144 29.89 -10.53 21.56
C ALA A 144 30.39 -11.47 20.46
#